data_AF-A0A2V8JDK8-F1
#
_entry.id   AF-A0A2V8JDK8-F1
#
_cell.length_a   1.000
_cell.length_b   1.000
_cell.length_c   1.000
_cell.angle_alpha   90.00
_cell.angle_beta   90.00
_cell.angle_gamma   90.00
#
_symmetry.space_group_name_H-M   'P 1'
#
loop_
_entity.id
_entity.type
_entity.pdbx_description
1 polymer ?
#
loop_
_entity_poly.entity_id
_entity_poly.type
_entity_poly.pdbx_seq_one_letter_code
_entity_poly.pdbx_strand_id
1 'polypeptide(L)'
;MAAEKWNEEGKVWEADHGLLNGEQIAQCARADEAETFRSPIPTQMVSNGEYMPVPQTKKQKQMEERIKELSESASKKLGISRRRFLAGSGGMAASLLAMNEVFGRFFNVDPIEMFEPEAYAQSGTPRDLFVFDDQLHLVRGTMDGPLALRGLAQGPTSGGTSNEYNPKGLPDEHGKVWAPWNPALVGLPNTRENYQIVRFIKDVYLDSQINIGLLSNVTGSVLNVLGGSEPVPKSVRDARRGEMLTADQTVAARNFINEISGSTRMLAHGLLYVGKGNLDYIQEQTERNAPDSWKGYNISESAKVDNNPNSALRQWRHDDENVAYPTFELIQKNYAKLKDKKPGF
;
A
#
# COMPACT_ATOMS: atom_id res chain seq x y z
N MET A 1 6.56 23.07 26.55
CA MET A 1 5.27 22.67 25.95
C MET A 1 5.20 21.16 26.06
N ALA A 2 4.12 20.60 26.61
CA ALA A 2 3.96 19.14 26.65
C ALA A 2 3.93 18.62 25.21
N ALA A 3 4.73 17.60 24.89
CA ALA A 3 4.73 17.04 23.54
C ALA A 3 3.34 16.47 23.26
N GLU A 4 2.75 16.88 22.13
CA GLU A 4 1.41 16.42 21.74
C GLU A 4 1.42 14.90 21.56
N LYS A 5 0.45 14.25 22.21
CA LYS A 5 0.25 12.82 22.08
C LYS A 5 -0.40 12.54 20.73
N TRP A 6 0.08 11.56 19.98
CA TRP A 6 -0.44 11.26 18.64
C TRP A 6 -1.45 10.11 18.59
N ASN A 7 -1.64 9.32 19.65
CA ASN A 7 -2.69 8.29 19.66
C ASN A 7 -3.23 7.95 21.07
N GLU A 8 -4.24 7.07 21.10
CA GLU A 8 -4.97 6.61 22.30
C GLU A 8 -4.07 5.99 23.40
N GLU A 9 -2.84 5.61 23.05
CA GLU A 9 -1.87 5.02 23.99
C GLU A 9 -0.92 6.07 24.59
N GLY A 10 -1.08 7.34 24.20
CA GLY A 10 -0.30 8.45 24.72
C GLY A 10 1.12 8.51 24.18
N LYS A 11 1.36 7.96 22.99
CA LYS A 11 2.65 8.08 22.30
C LYS A 11 2.90 9.50 21.81
N VAL A 12 4.17 9.86 21.63
CA VAL A 12 4.63 11.21 21.21
C VAL A 12 5.09 11.19 19.75
N TRP A 13 4.82 12.27 19.02
CA TRP A 13 5.20 12.39 17.61
C TRP A 13 6.71 12.13 17.45
N GLU A 14 7.05 11.14 16.62
CA GLU A 14 8.44 10.80 16.37
C GLU A 14 9.05 11.76 15.35
N ALA A 15 10.38 11.92 15.41
CA ALA A 15 11.08 12.59 14.32
C ALA A 15 10.94 11.78 13.03
N ASP A 16 10.86 12.48 11.90
CA ASP A 16 10.79 11.86 10.58
C ASP A 16 12.06 11.02 10.36
N HIS A 17 11.91 9.82 9.82
CA HIS A 17 12.99 8.84 9.71
C HIS A 17 12.94 8.06 8.40
N GLY A 18 14.09 7.53 7.99
CA GLY A 18 14.17 6.57 6.89
C GLY A 18 13.71 5.17 7.31
N LEU A 19 14.08 4.16 6.51
CA LEU A 19 13.92 2.75 6.88
C LEU A 19 14.64 2.44 8.21
N LEU A 20 14.20 1.38 8.88
CA LEU A 20 14.82 0.89 10.10
C LEU A 20 16.32 0.64 9.88
N ASN A 21 17.14 1.20 10.76
CA ASN A 21 18.58 0.97 10.75
C ASN A 21 18.95 -0.39 11.37
N GLY A 22 20.23 -0.77 11.29
CA GLY A 22 20.69 -2.06 11.82
C GLY A 22 20.41 -2.28 13.32
N GLU A 23 20.48 -1.23 14.14
CA GLU A 23 20.20 -1.30 15.58
C GLU A 23 18.71 -1.53 15.86
N GLN A 24 17.83 -0.91 15.06
CA GLN A 24 16.39 -1.10 15.14
C GLN A 24 15.97 -2.48 14.63
N ILE A 25 16.55 -2.94 13.51
CA ILE A 25 16.32 -4.29 12.98
C ILE A 25 16.76 -5.34 13.99
N ALA A 26 17.89 -5.15 14.69
CA ALA A 26 18.37 -6.07 15.72
C ALA A 26 17.43 -6.21 16.94
N GLN A 27 16.52 -5.25 17.15
CA GLN A 27 15.49 -5.31 18.18
C GLN A 27 14.22 -6.03 17.70
N CYS A 28 14.11 -6.32 16.40
CA CYS A 28 12.97 -7.02 15.82
C CYS A 28 13.22 -8.53 15.78
N ALA A 29 12.15 -9.30 15.92
CA ALA A 29 12.12 -10.72 15.62
C ALA A 29 11.14 -10.97 14.48
N ARG A 30 11.29 -12.09 13.76
CA ARG A 30 10.35 -12.45 12.70
C ARG A 30 8.97 -12.67 13.30
N ALA A 31 7.92 -12.18 12.64
CA ALA A 31 6.56 -12.26 13.15
C ALA A 31 6.12 -13.71 13.43
N ASP A 32 6.49 -14.65 12.56
CA ASP A 32 6.17 -16.08 12.68
C ASP A 32 6.89 -16.79 13.85
N GLU A 33 7.95 -16.18 14.38
CA GLU A 33 8.71 -16.65 15.54
C GLU A 33 8.26 -15.97 16.84
N ALA A 34 7.94 -14.68 16.79
CA ALA A 34 7.61 -13.87 17.96
C ALA A 34 6.14 -13.98 18.39
N GLU A 35 5.22 -14.27 17.46
CA GLU A 35 3.79 -14.32 17.74
C GLU A 35 3.43 -15.51 18.64
N THR A 36 2.86 -15.22 19.81
CA THR A 36 2.47 -16.23 20.81
C THR A 36 1.14 -16.90 20.47
N PHE A 37 0.23 -16.16 19.84
CA PHE A 37 -1.06 -16.65 19.37
C PHE A 37 -1.11 -16.65 17.84
N ARG A 38 -0.88 -17.82 17.24
CA ARG A 38 -0.89 -18.02 15.78
C ARG A 38 -2.30 -17.95 15.21
N SER A 39 -2.81 -16.74 15.14
CA SER A 39 -4.08 -16.42 14.52
C SER A 39 -3.93 -16.31 12.99
N PRO A 40 -5.02 -16.47 12.22
CA PRO A 40 -4.96 -16.29 10.77
C PRO A 40 -4.69 -14.85 10.32
N ILE A 41 -5.09 -13.88 11.14
CA ILE A 41 -4.88 -12.45 10.91
C ILE A 41 -4.11 -11.90 12.11
N PRO A 42 -2.87 -11.39 11.94
CA PRO A 42 -2.08 -10.86 13.04
C PRO A 42 -2.86 -9.85 13.87
N THR A 43 -2.86 -10.05 15.18
CA THR A 43 -3.55 -9.19 16.14
C THR A 43 -2.66 -8.04 16.61
N GLN A 44 -1.51 -7.83 15.98
CA GLN A 44 -0.57 -6.74 16.24
C GLN A 44 0.03 -6.26 14.92
N MET A 45 0.39 -4.98 14.85
CA MET A 45 1.11 -4.43 13.70
C MET A 45 2.50 -5.10 13.57
N VAL A 46 2.76 -5.69 12.42
CA VAL A 46 4.06 -6.23 12.04
C VAL A 46 4.83 -5.16 11.28
N SER A 47 6.14 -5.03 11.55
CA SER A 47 6.99 -4.10 10.81
C SER A 47 7.31 -4.63 9.42
N ASN A 48 7.20 -3.77 8.41
CA ASN A 48 7.74 -3.96 7.06
C ASN A 48 9.15 -3.37 6.89
N GLY A 49 9.79 -2.91 7.96
CA GLY A 49 11.07 -2.20 7.93
C GLY A 49 10.96 -0.67 7.80
N GLU A 50 9.75 -0.10 7.73
CA GLU A 50 9.54 1.35 7.73
C GLU A 50 9.36 1.90 9.15
N TYR A 51 8.69 1.13 10.01
CA TYR A 51 8.35 1.55 11.38
C TYR A 51 8.64 0.43 12.38
N MET A 52 9.02 0.80 13.60
CA MET A 52 9.08 -0.17 14.69
C MET A 52 7.67 -0.70 14.98
N PRO A 53 7.49 -2.02 15.21
CA PRO A 53 6.19 -2.56 15.54
C PRO A 53 5.70 -1.93 16.86
N VAL A 54 4.46 -1.48 16.87
CA VAL A 54 3.85 -0.92 18.08
C VAL A 54 3.34 -2.05 18.98
N PRO A 55 3.34 -1.87 20.31
CA PRO A 55 2.66 -2.81 21.19
C PRO A 55 1.21 -3.02 20.78
N GLN A 56 0.68 -4.20 21.10
CA GLN A 56 -0.72 -4.51 20.85
C GLN A 56 -1.66 -3.56 21.61
N THR A 57 -2.55 -2.89 20.89
CA THR A 57 -3.52 -1.96 21.46
C THR A 57 -4.60 -2.65 22.30
N LYS A 58 -5.36 -1.88 23.09
CA LYS A 58 -6.49 -2.41 23.87
C LYS A 58 -7.51 -3.11 22.97
N LYS A 59 -7.88 -2.50 21.84
CA LYS A 59 -8.83 -3.09 20.88
C LYS A 59 -8.23 -4.32 20.20
N GLN A 60 -6.95 -4.29 19.84
CA GLN A 60 -6.27 -5.47 19.30
C GLN A 60 -6.22 -6.66 20.30
N LYS A 61 -5.99 -6.39 21.59
CA LYS A 61 -6.12 -7.41 22.65
C LYS A 61 -7.53 -7.97 22.77
N GLN A 62 -8.55 -7.11 22.68
CA GLN A 62 -9.95 -7.53 22.67
C GLN A 62 -10.27 -8.41 21.45
N MET A 63 -9.79 -8.04 20.27
CA MET A 63 -9.91 -8.86 19.06
C MET A 63 -9.25 -10.23 19.26
N GLU A 64 -8.04 -10.27 19.80
CA GLU A 64 -7.33 -11.53 20.05
C GLU A 64 -8.11 -12.46 21.00
N GLU A 65 -8.58 -11.94 22.13
CA GLU A 65 -9.41 -12.72 23.07
C GLU A 65 -10.70 -13.19 22.40
N ARG A 66 -11.32 -12.34 21.58
CA ARG A 66 -12.53 -12.72 20.85
C ARG A 66 -12.30 -13.85 19.85
N ILE A 67 -11.17 -13.84 19.15
CA ILE A 67 -10.77 -14.96 18.27
C ILE A 67 -10.60 -16.25 19.08
N LYS A 68 -9.98 -16.18 20.26
CA LYS A 68 -9.80 -17.34 21.15
C LYS A 68 -11.15 -17.93 21.57
N GLU A 69 -12.11 -17.10 21.98
CA GLU A 69 -13.46 -17.53 22.38
C GLU A 69 -14.24 -18.21 21.24
N LEU A 70 -14.27 -17.57 20.06
CA LEU A 70 -14.95 -18.09 18.87
C LEU A 70 -14.31 -19.41 18.44
N SER A 71 -12.99 -19.47 18.40
CA SER A 71 -12.26 -20.67 18.00
C SER A 71 -12.42 -21.82 18.98
N GLU A 72 -12.45 -21.56 20.29
CA GLU A 72 -12.70 -22.57 21.32
C GLU A 72 -14.10 -23.17 21.16
N SER A 73 -15.11 -22.31 21.01
CA SER A 73 -16.50 -22.73 20.85
C SER A 73 -16.72 -23.50 19.55
N ALA A 74 -16.15 -23.02 18.45
CA ALA A 74 -16.34 -23.61 17.14
C ALA A 74 -15.59 -24.94 16.97
N SER A 75 -14.33 -25.00 17.42
CA SER A 75 -13.54 -26.23 17.35
C SER A 75 -14.15 -27.38 18.16
N LYS A 76 -14.70 -27.08 19.35
CA LYS A 76 -15.48 -28.04 20.15
C LYS A 76 -16.70 -28.58 19.41
N LYS A 77 -17.49 -27.68 18.79
CA LYS A 77 -18.69 -28.06 18.05
C LYS A 77 -18.37 -28.94 16.84
N LEU A 78 -17.26 -28.67 16.16
CA LEU A 78 -16.79 -29.42 15.00
C LEU A 78 -16.00 -30.70 15.35
N GLY A 79 -15.66 -30.92 16.62
CA GLY A 79 -14.87 -32.08 17.05
C GLY A 79 -13.42 -32.06 16.53
N ILE A 80 -12.84 -30.88 16.29
CA ILE A 80 -11.45 -30.72 15.82
C ILE A 80 -10.62 -29.93 16.82
N SER A 81 -9.28 -29.97 16.69
CA SER A 81 -8.43 -29.15 17.54
C SER A 81 -8.52 -27.67 17.16
N ARG A 82 -8.35 -26.78 18.15
CA ARG A 82 -8.29 -25.33 17.94
C ARG A 82 -7.23 -24.93 16.89
N ARG A 83 -6.07 -25.59 16.87
CA ARG A 83 -5.02 -25.37 15.88
C ARG A 83 -5.48 -25.72 14.46
N ARG A 84 -6.18 -26.85 14.29
CA ARG A 84 -6.72 -27.27 12.99
C ARG A 84 -7.83 -26.32 12.53
N PHE A 85 -8.67 -25.84 13.46
CA PHE A 85 -9.70 -24.86 13.19
C PHE A 85 -9.12 -23.52 12.69
N LEU A 86 -8.15 -22.97 13.44
CA LEU A 86 -7.49 -21.71 13.08
C LEU A 86 -6.77 -21.82 11.72
N ALA A 87 -6.19 -22.97 11.38
CA ALA A 87 -5.55 -23.17 10.08
C ALA A 87 -6.51 -23.35 8.89
N GLY A 88 -7.84 -23.29 9.11
CA GLY A 88 -8.87 -23.46 8.08
C GLY A 88 -9.70 -22.21 7.82
N SER A 89 -10.69 -22.33 6.93
CA SER A 89 -11.62 -21.23 6.59
C SER A 89 -12.42 -20.73 7.79
N GLY A 90 -12.82 -21.63 8.70
CA GLY A 90 -13.54 -21.25 9.93
C GLY A 90 -12.71 -20.35 10.86
N GLY A 91 -11.39 -20.54 10.90
CA GLY A 91 -10.46 -19.67 11.61
C GLY A 91 -10.43 -18.25 11.04
N MET A 92 -10.35 -18.13 9.71
CA MET A 92 -10.45 -16.83 9.03
C MET A 92 -11.79 -16.15 9.32
N ALA A 93 -12.90 -16.89 9.22
CA ALA A 93 -14.23 -16.36 9.52
C ALA A 93 -14.32 -15.84 10.97
N ALA A 94 -13.80 -16.60 11.94
CA ALA A 94 -13.73 -16.17 13.34
C ALA A 94 -12.91 -14.88 13.53
N SER A 95 -11.78 -14.74 12.82
CA SER A 95 -10.97 -13.52 12.83
C SER A 95 -11.71 -12.30 12.26
N LEU A 96 -12.38 -12.45 11.11
CA LEU A 96 -13.13 -11.36 10.48
C LEU A 96 -14.36 -10.97 11.31
N LEU A 97 -15.04 -11.93 11.94
CA LEU A 97 -16.14 -11.66 12.88
C LEU A 97 -15.65 -10.89 14.11
N ALA A 98 -14.51 -11.30 14.70
CA ALA A 98 -13.91 -10.59 15.82
C ALA A 98 -13.51 -9.15 15.43
N MET A 99 -12.97 -8.94 14.23
CA MET A 99 -12.68 -7.59 13.73
C MET A 99 -13.96 -6.75 13.61
N ASN A 100 -15.03 -7.34 13.07
CA ASN A 100 -16.32 -6.67 12.94
C ASN A 100 -16.91 -6.23 14.27
N GLU A 101 -16.84 -7.10 15.29
CA GLU A 101 -17.36 -6.82 16.63
C GLU A 101 -16.55 -5.74 17.36
N VAL A 102 -15.23 -5.69 17.17
CA VAL A 102 -14.33 -4.79 17.91
C VAL A 102 -14.14 -3.44 17.22
N PHE A 103 -13.96 -3.43 15.90
CA PHE A 103 -13.62 -2.22 15.15
C PHE A 103 -14.82 -1.65 14.36
N GLY A 104 -15.88 -2.43 14.16
CA GLY A 104 -17.02 -2.08 13.32
C GLY A 104 -17.12 -2.98 12.09
N ARG A 105 -18.30 -3.02 11.46
CA ARG A 105 -18.60 -3.97 10.38
C ARG A 105 -17.91 -3.57 9.07
N PHE A 106 -16.69 -4.06 8.87
CA PHE A 106 -15.88 -3.86 7.66
C PHE A 106 -15.89 -5.06 6.71
N PHE A 107 -16.04 -6.27 7.25
CA PHE A 107 -15.99 -7.51 6.49
C PHE A 107 -17.39 -8.10 6.33
N ASN A 108 -17.69 -8.61 5.14
CA ASN A 108 -18.90 -9.39 4.93
C ASN A 108 -18.62 -10.86 5.25
N VAL A 109 -19.00 -11.27 6.46
CA VAL A 109 -18.82 -12.63 6.97
C VAL A 109 -20.02 -13.00 7.84
N ASP A 110 -20.61 -14.16 7.61
CA ASP A 110 -21.71 -14.71 8.42
C ASP A 110 -21.17 -15.65 9.51
N PRO A 111 -21.72 -15.64 10.74
CA PRO A 111 -21.38 -16.59 11.79
C PRO A 111 -21.39 -18.08 11.36
N ILE A 112 -22.24 -18.47 10.41
CA ILE A 112 -22.30 -19.87 9.92
C ILE A 112 -21.02 -20.29 9.19
N GLU A 113 -20.28 -19.35 8.61
CA GLU A 113 -19.02 -19.62 7.88
C GLU A 113 -17.90 -20.15 8.78
N MET A 114 -18.01 -19.98 10.10
CA MET A 114 -17.12 -20.65 11.05
C MET A 114 -17.27 -22.17 11.02
N PHE A 115 -18.44 -22.69 10.65
CA PHE A 115 -18.80 -24.10 10.78
C PHE A 115 -18.92 -24.81 9.45
N GLU A 116 -19.50 -24.13 8.46
CA GLU A 116 -19.87 -24.72 7.17
C GLU A 116 -19.04 -24.10 6.05
N PRO A 117 -18.01 -24.80 5.51
CA PRO A 117 -17.22 -24.29 4.39
C PRO A 117 -18.05 -23.94 3.15
N GLU A 118 -19.19 -24.63 2.96
CA GLU A 118 -20.12 -24.38 1.86
C GLU A 118 -20.86 -23.04 2.00
N ALA A 119 -21.02 -22.50 3.21
CA ALA A 119 -21.64 -21.19 3.39
C ALA A 119 -20.77 -20.07 2.80
N TYR A 120 -19.45 -20.15 2.99
CA TYR A 120 -18.49 -19.29 2.28
C TYR A 120 -18.49 -19.58 0.78
N ALA A 121 -18.59 -20.85 0.35
CA ALA A 121 -18.53 -21.18 -1.08
C ALA A 121 -19.67 -20.57 -1.91
N GLN A 122 -20.81 -20.25 -1.28
CA GLN A 122 -21.95 -19.60 -1.95
C GLN A 122 -21.79 -18.08 -2.13
N SER A 123 -21.04 -17.42 -1.25
CA SER A 123 -20.83 -15.96 -1.25
C SER A 123 -19.42 -15.54 -1.67
N GLY A 124 -18.48 -16.49 -1.68
CA GLY A 124 -17.07 -16.29 -1.97
C GLY A 124 -16.75 -16.26 -3.46
N THR A 125 -15.52 -15.90 -3.76
CA THR A 125 -14.98 -15.92 -5.12
C THR A 125 -14.83 -17.36 -5.65
N PRO A 126 -14.84 -17.58 -6.99
CA PRO A 126 -14.58 -18.89 -7.57
C PRO A 126 -13.29 -19.53 -7.03
N ARG A 127 -13.28 -20.85 -6.84
CA ARG A 127 -12.12 -21.58 -6.25
C ARG A 127 -10.86 -21.50 -7.11
N ASP A 128 -11.00 -21.24 -8.39
CA ASP A 128 -9.96 -21.09 -9.40
C ASP A 128 -9.70 -19.61 -9.76
N LEU A 129 -10.18 -18.67 -8.95
CA LEU A 129 -9.84 -17.26 -9.11
C LEU A 129 -8.41 -17.00 -8.60
N PHE A 130 -7.53 -16.61 -9.50
CA PHE A 130 -6.27 -15.97 -9.15
C PHE A 130 -6.49 -14.46 -9.02
N VAL A 131 -6.25 -13.92 -7.82
CA VAL A 131 -6.26 -12.47 -7.57
C VAL A 131 -4.81 -11.99 -7.43
N PHE A 132 -4.41 -11.10 -8.31
CA PHE A 132 -3.17 -10.35 -8.21
C PHE A 132 -3.52 -8.86 -8.12
N ASP A 133 -3.33 -8.29 -6.93
CA ASP A 133 -3.53 -6.87 -6.68
C ASP A 133 -2.18 -6.16 -6.74
N ASP A 134 -1.99 -5.40 -7.81
CA ASP A 134 -0.85 -4.52 -7.97
C ASP A 134 -1.28 -3.26 -8.74
N GLN A 135 -0.60 -2.16 -8.47
CA GLN A 135 -0.85 -0.92 -9.19
C GLN A 135 0.11 -0.76 -10.36
N LEU A 136 -0.34 -0.05 -11.39
CA LEU A 136 0.48 0.21 -12.54
C LEU A 136 1.24 1.53 -12.38
N HIS A 137 2.43 1.58 -12.98
CA HIS A 137 3.30 2.74 -12.99
C HIS A 137 3.81 3.01 -14.40
N LEU A 138 3.91 4.29 -14.75
CA LEU A 138 4.62 4.78 -15.93
C LEU A 138 5.40 6.04 -15.57
N VAL A 139 6.38 6.39 -16.40
CA VAL A 139 7.34 7.45 -16.11
C VAL A 139 7.21 8.57 -17.14
N ARG A 140 7.30 9.83 -16.69
CA ARG A 140 7.29 11.01 -17.59
C ARG A 140 8.52 11.02 -18.49
N GLY A 141 8.38 11.56 -19.70
CA GLY A 141 9.44 11.54 -20.72
C GLY A 141 10.76 12.22 -20.34
N THR A 142 10.77 13.03 -19.27
CA THR A 142 11.96 13.69 -18.73
C THR A 142 12.75 12.82 -17.74
N MET A 143 12.32 11.58 -17.48
CA MET A 143 12.95 10.65 -16.55
C MET A 143 13.32 9.34 -17.26
N ASP A 144 14.42 8.74 -16.85
CA ASP A 144 14.92 7.49 -17.46
C ASP A 144 14.17 6.23 -16.96
N GLY A 145 13.38 6.37 -15.89
CA GLY A 145 12.63 5.27 -15.27
C GLY A 145 13.51 4.32 -14.45
N PRO A 146 12.88 3.34 -13.76
CA PRO A 146 13.59 2.46 -12.83
C PRO A 146 14.33 1.33 -13.56
N LEU A 147 15.34 1.66 -14.38
CA LEU A 147 16.13 0.71 -15.16
C LEU A 147 16.71 -0.43 -14.30
N ALA A 148 17.09 -0.12 -13.06
CA ALA A 148 17.61 -1.10 -12.11
C ALA A 148 16.56 -2.17 -11.74
N LEU A 149 15.27 -1.82 -11.61
CA LEU A 149 14.21 -2.80 -11.31
C LEU A 149 13.96 -3.75 -12.48
N ARG A 150 14.04 -3.26 -13.73
CA ARG A 150 13.99 -4.15 -14.90
C ARG A 150 15.25 -4.99 -15.00
N GLY A 151 16.41 -4.43 -14.67
CA GLY A 151 17.66 -5.18 -14.59
C GLY A 151 17.59 -6.33 -13.59
N LEU A 152 16.99 -6.10 -12.42
CA LEU A 152 16.71 -7.12 -11.42
C LEU A 152 15.89 -8.27 -12.00
N ALA A 153 14.78 -7.96 -12.69
CA ALA A 153 13.92 -8.97 -13.31
C ALA A 153 14.54 -9.69 -14.53
N GLN A 154 15.41 -9.01 -15.29
CA GLN A 154 16.09 -9.51 -16.48
C GLN A 154 17.32 -10.39 -16.15
N GLY A 155 17.87 -10.25 -14.95
CA GLY A 155 19.04 -11.02 -14.53
C GLY A 155 20.34 -10.52 -15.17
N PRO A 156 21.38 -11.39 -15.25
CA PRO A 156 22.72 -11.08 -15.77
C PRO A 156 22.76 -10.52 -17.20
N THR A 157 21.68 -10.69 -17.97
CA THR A 157 21.60 -10.16 -19.34
C THR A 157 21.20 -8.69 -19.41
N SER A 158 20.95 -8.04 -18.27
CA SER A 158 20.63 -6.61 -18.17
C SER A 158 21.83 -5.69 -18.38
N GLY A 159 23.05 -6.25 -18.48
CA GLY A 159 24.30 -5.51 -18.69
C GLY A 159 25.10 -5.20 -17.41
N GLY A 160 24.56 -5.51 -16.23
CA GLY A 160 25.29 -5.44 -14.96
C GLY A 160 26.19 -6.65 -14.71
N THR A 161 27.24 -6.47 -13.89
CA THR A 161 28.13 -7.56 -13.46
C THR A 161 27.65 -8.26 -12.19
N SER A 162 26.70 -7.68 -11.47
CA SER A 162 26.09 -8.21 -10.25
C SER A 162 24.70 -7.65 -10.02
N ASN A 163 23.94 -8.28 -9.12
CA ASN A 163 22.65 -7.79 -8.65
C ASN A 163 22.86 -6.71 -7.58
N GLU A 164 22.63 -5.44 -7.93
CA GLU A 164 22.74 -4.30 -7.01
C GLU A 164 21.82 -4.41 -5.78
N TYR A 165 20.70 -5.11 -5.91
CA TYR A 165 19.75 -5.37 -4.82
C TYR A 165 20.07 -6.62 -4.00
N ASN A 166 21.15 -7.34 -4.33
CA ASN A 166 21.66 -8.47 -3.55
C ASN A 166 23.16 -8.30 -3.25
N PRO A 167 23.54 -7.27 -2.47
CA PRO A 167 24.95 -6.97 -2.18
C PRO A 167 25.65 -8.08 -1.39
N LYS A 168 24.89 -8.95 -0.73
CA LYS A 168 25.40 -10.09 0.03
C LYS A 168 25.59 -11.35 -0.82
N GLY A 169 25.19 -11.33 -2.10
CA GLY A 169 25.32 -12.47 -3.00
C GLY A 169 24.56 -13.72 -2.52
N LEU A 170 23.42 -13.52 -1.84
CA LEU A 170 22.65 -14.63 -1.30
C LEU A 170 22.01 -15.43 -2.44
N PRO A 171 22.14 -16.76 -2.48
CA PRO A 171 21.47 -17.57 -3.48
C PRO A 171 19.95 -17.62 -3.23
N ASP A 172 19.19 -17.71 -4.32
CA ASP A 172 17.78 -18.13 -4.31
C ASP A 172 17.64 -19.63 -3.97
N GLU A 173 16.40 -20.13 -3.92
CA GLU A 173 16.07 -21.53 -3.66
C GLU A 173 16.65 -22.52 -4.67
N HIS A 174 17.15 -22.02 -5.81
CA HIS A 174 17.81 -22.79 -6.86
C HIS A 174 19.33 -22.61 -6.86
N GLY A 175 19.91 -21.95 -5.86
CA GLY A 175 21.35 -21.74 -5.73
C GLY A 175 21.89 -20.60 -6.61
N LYS A 176 21.03 -19.77 -7.21
CA LYS A 176 21.44 -18.69 -8.11
C LYS A 176 21.37 -17.34 -7.39
N VAL A 177 22.39 -16.51 -7.60
CA VAL A 177 22.48 -15.18 -6.94
C VAL A 177 21.67 -14.11 -7.66
N TRP A 178 21.40 -14.32 -8.96
CA TRP A 178 20.67 -13.41 -9.82
C TRP A 178 19.98 -14.18 -10.94
N ALA A 179 18.96 -14.99 -10.61
CA ALA A 179 18.14 -15.62 -11.63
C ALA A 179 17.23 -14.57 -12.30
N PRO A 180 17.01 -14.63 -13.64
CA PRO A 180 15.97 -13.84 -14.28
C PRO A 180 14.59 -14.20 -13.71
N TRP A 181 13.86 -13.21 -13.19
CA TRP A 181 12.50 -13.39 -12.71
C TRP A 181 11.51 -13.56 -13.86
N ASN A 182 11.79 -12.93 -14.99
CA ASN A 182 11.00 -13.05 -16.20
C ASN A 182 11.90 -13.47 -17.39
N PRO A 183 11.85 -14.75 -17.79
CA PRO A 183 12.61 -15.25 -18.94
C PRO A 183 12.36 -14.48 -20.24
N ALA A 184 11.18 -13.88 -20.42
CA ALA A 184 10.84 -13.11 -21.62
C ALA A 184 11.61 -11.77 -21.73
N LEU A 185 12.23 -11.31 -20.64
CA LEU A 185 13.06 -10.10 -20.64
C LEU A 185 14.51 -10.35 -21.03
N VAL A 186 14.96 -11.60 -21.02
CA VAL A 186 16.36 -11.97 -21.21
C VAL A 186 16.87 -11.47 -22.57
N GLY A 187 17.95 -10.69 -22.55
CA GLY A 187 18.58 -10.10 -23.73
C GLY A 187 17.81 -8.95 -24.39
N LEU A 188 16.65 -8.54 -23.87
CA LEU A 188 15.93 -7.38 -24.41
C LEU A 188 16.62 -6.07 -23.98
N PRO A 189 16.50 -4.99 -24.78
CA PRO A 189 16.92 -3.67 -24.35
C PRO A 189 16.25 -3.24 -23.03
N ASN A 190 17.04 -2.63 -22.15
CA ASN A 190 16.61 -1.98 -20.93
C ASN A 190 16.85 -0.47 -21.08
N THR A 191 15.80 0.24 -21.47
CA THR A 191 15.85 1.63 -21.93
C THR A 191 14.70 2.42 -21.30
N ARG A 192 14.83 3.75 -21.24
CA ARG A 192 13.79 4.59 -20.66
C ARG A 192 12.44 4.49 -21.36
N GLU A 193 12.46 4.21 -22.66
CA GLU A 193 11.27 4.01 -23.49
C GLU A 193 10.41 2.85 -22.97
N ASN A 194 11.00 1.91 -22.22
CA ASN A 194 10.27 0.80 -21.61
C ASN A 194 9.21 1.25 -20.59
N TYR A 195 9.34 2.45 -20.02
CA TYR A 195 8.46 2.96 -18.97
C TYR A 195 7.54 4.10 -19.42
N GLN A 196 7.62 4.50 -20.69
CA GLN A 196 6.84 5.60 -21.23
C GLN A 196 5.51 5.11 -21.83
N ILE A 197 4.55 6.03 -21.97
CA ILE A 197 3.14 5.70 -22.24
C ILE A 197 2.92 4.81 -23.47
N VAL A 198 3.70 4.96 -24.54
CA VAL A 198 3.54 4.15 -25.76
C VAL A 198 3.86 2.69 -25.48
N ARG A 199 5.00 2.42 -24.83
CA ARG A 199 5.39 1.05 -24.49
C ARG A 199 4.49 0.49 -23.39
N PHE A 200 4.12 1.32 -22.42
CA PHE A 200 3.15 0.96 -21.39
C PHE A 200 1.83 0.46 -22.00
N ILE A 201 1.25 1.17 -22.97
CA ILE A 201 -0.01 0.75 -23.61
C ILE A 201 0.15 -0.60 -24.30
N LYS A 202 1.27 -0.80 -25.02
CA LYS A 202 1.57 -2.08 -25.66
C LYS A 202 1.67 -3.21 -24.63
N ASP A 203 2.52 -3.05 -23.62
CA ASP A 203 2.81 -4.10 -22.66
C ASP A 203 1.60 -4.43 -21.78
N VAL A 204 0.83 -3.42 -21.36
CA VAL A 204 -0.33 -3.60 -20.48
C VAL A 204 -1.58 -4.05 -21.25
N TYR A 205 -1.91 -3.46 -22.40
CA TYR A 205 -3.21 -3.68 -23.02
C TYR A 205 -3.18 -4.50 -24.32
N LEU A 206 -2.03 -4.64 -24.97
CA LEU A 206 -1.90 -5.41 -26.21
C LEU A 206 -1.21 -6.75 -26.00
N ASP A 207 -0.19 -6.78 -25.13
CA ASP A 207 0.61 -7.97 -24.84
C ASP A 207 0.17 -8.70 -23.57
N SER A 208 -0.86 -8.21 -22.86
CA SER A 208 -1.37 -8.82 -21.63
C SER A 208 -2.90 -8.92 -21.60
N GLN A 209 -3.42 -9.67 -20.64
CA GLN A 209 -4.86 -9.86 -20.43
C GLN A 209 -5.50 -8.77 -19.54
N ILE A 210 -4.77 -7.70 -19.19
CA ILE A 210 -5.30 -6.64 -18.33
C ILE A 210 -6.49 -5.94 -19.00
N ASN A 211 -7.64 -5.97 -18.32
CA ASN A 211 -8.84 -5.27 -18.77
C ASN A 211 -8.88 -3.82 -18.27
N ILE A 212 -8.61 -3.59 -16.99
CA ILE A 212 -8.62 -2.26 -16.38
C ILE A 212 -7.34 -2.12 -15.58
N GLY A 213 -6.60 -1.04 -15.85
CA GLY A 213 -5.41 -0.66 -15.09
C GLY A 213 -5.75 0.40 -14.03
N LEU A 214 -5.02 0.39 -12.93
CA LEU A 214 -5.04 1.47 -11.94
C LEU A 214 -3.68 2.15 -11.92
N LEU A 215 -3.58 3.32 -12.57
CA LEU A 215 -2.35 4.09 -12.60
C LEU A 215 -2.16 4.81 -11.27
N SER A 216 -0.99 4.60 -10.68
CA SER A 216 -0.68 5.12 -9.37
C SER A 216 0.69 5.78 -9.30
N ASN A 217 0.86 6.67 -8.32
CA ASN A 217 2.10 7.41 -8.13
C ASN A 217 2.42 7.59 -6.65
N VAL A 218 3.65 8.02 -6.43
CA VAL A 218 4.20 8.31 -5.12
C VAL A 218 4.33 9.81 -4.94
N THR A 219 4.13 10.29 -3.71
CA THR A 219 4.48 11.65 -3.32
C THR A 219 6.00 11.82 -3.42
N GLY A 220 6.44 12.97 -3.95
CA GLY A 220 7.80 13.12 -4.46
C GLY A 220 8.95 12.89 -3.46
N SER A 221 8.70 12.98 -2.15
CA SER A 221 9.74 12.82 -1.14
C SER A 221 10.01 11.36 -0.75
N VAL A 222 9.17 10.39 -1.13
CA VAL A 222 9.42 8.97 -0.79
C VAL A 222 10.78 8.48 -1.32
N LEU A 223 11.28 9.09 -2.40
CA LEU A 223 12.58 8.74 -2.96
C LEU A 223 13.73 9.11 -2.01
N ASN A 224 13.56 10.10 -1.14
CA ASN A 224 14.57 10.46 -0.13
C ASN A 224 14.69 9.38 0.95
N VAL A 225 13.57 8.77 1.35
CA VAL A 225 13.55 7.61 2.26
C VAL A 225 14.35 6.44 1.69
N LEU A 226 14.32 6.30 0.36
CA LEU A 226 15.02 5.24 -0.39
C LEU A 226 16.45 5.62 -0.80
N GLY A 227 17.05 6.61 -0.13
CA GLY A 227 18.44 7.03 -0.37
C GLY A 227 18.61 8.22 -1.32
N GLY A 228 17.53 8.88 -1.71
CA GLY A 228 17.57 10.17 -2.41
C GLY A 228 18.12 11.30 -1.53
N SER A 229 18.65 12.34 -2.17
CA SER A 229 19.30 13.48 -1.52
C SER A 229 18.58 14.81 -1.74
N GLU A 230 17.32 14.79 -2.19
CA GLU A 230 16.57 16.01 -2.43
C GLU A 230 16.23 16.70 -1.10
N PRO A 231 16.26 18.04 -1.01
CA PRO A 231 15.83 18.75 0.18
C PRO A 231 14.38 18.39 0.56
N VAL A 232 14.10 18.29 1.85
CA VAL A 232 12.72 18.08 2.33
C VAL A 232 11.83 19.24 1.81
N PRO A 233 10.76 18.92 1.06
CA PRO A 233 9.91 19.94 0.46
C PRO A 233 9.18 20.76 1.53
N LYS A 234 8.87 22.03 1.26
CA LYS A 234 8.07 22.89 2.15
C LYS A 234 6.61 23.00 1.72
N SER A 235 6.36 22.65 0.46
CA SER A 235 5.07 22.72 -0.21
C SER A 235 4.94 21.57 -1.22
N VAL A 236 3.71 21.26 -1.61
CA VAL A 236 3.42 20.32 -2.71
C VAL A 236 4.17 20.73 -3.98
N ARG A 237 4.19 22.03 -4.29
CA ARG A 237 4.88 22.58 -5.47
C ARG A 237 6.37 22.23 -5.48
N ASP A 238 7.03 22.29 -4.33
CA ASP A 238 8.45 21.92 -4.22
C ASP A 238 8.64 20.41 -4.40
N ALA A 239 7.70 19.61 -3.90
CA ALA A 239 7.74 18.15 -3.98
C ALA A 239 7.57 17.60 -5.40
N ARG A 240 6.88 18.33 -6.30
CA ARG A 240 6.60 17.91 -7.70
C ARG A 240 7.83 17.51 -8.52
N ARG A 241 9.02 18.01 -8.16
CA ARG A 241 10.28 17.63 -8.82
C ARG A 241 10.61 16.15 -8.62
N GLY A 242 10.32 15.61 -7.43
CA GLY A 242 10.56 14.20 -7.10
C GLY A 242 9.45 13.25 -7.53
N GLU A 243 8.27 13.75 -7.92
CA GLU A 243 7.16 12.92 -8.36
C GLU A 243 7.47 12.23 -9.71
N MET A 244 7.23 10.92 -9.82
CA MET A 244 7.38 10.20 -11.10
C MET A 244 6.41 10.73 -12.16
N LEU A 245 5.17 10.94 -11.77
CA LEU A 245 4.18 11.73 -12.48
C LEU A 245 3.49 12.66 -11.49
N THR A 246 3.19 13.88 -11.91
CA THR A 246 2.28 14.74 -11.16
C THR A 246 0.86 14.19 -11.19
N ALA A 247 -0.01 14.67 -10.29
CA ALA A 247 -1.43 14.34 -10.33
C ALA A 247 -2.08 14.64 -11.70
N ASP A 248 -1.72 15.77 -12.31
CA ASP A 248 -2.21 16.17 -13.63
C ASP A 248 -1.73 15.19 -14.72
N GLN A 249 -0.45 14.79 -14.67
CA GLN A 249 0.11 13.82 -15.63
C GLN A 249 -0.52 12.43 -15.47
N THR A 250 -0.80 12.02 -14.23
CA THR A 250 -1.46 10.75 -13.91
C THR A 250 -2.85 10.70 -14.56
N VAL A 251 -3.65 11.74 -14.35
CA VAL A 251 -4.99 11.83 -14.92
C VAL A 251 -4.95 12.05 -16.44
N ALA A 252 -4.00 12.80 -16.97
CA ALA A 252 -3.84 12.95 -18.40
C ALA A 252 -3.59 11.60 -19.09
N ALA A 253 -2.74 10.73 -18.51
CA ALA A 253 -2.51 9.39 -19.03
C ALA A 253 -3.78 8.53 -18.98
N ARG A 254 -4.53 8.56 -17.87
CA ARG A 254 -5.84 7.89 -17.75
C ARG A 254 -6.81 8.35 -18.85
N ASN A 255 -6.98 9.66 -18.97
CA ASN A 255 -7.92 10.26 -19.92
C ASN A 255 -7.55 9.88 -21.35
N PHE A 256 -6.27 9.98 -21.71
CA PHE A 256 -5.77 9.59 -23.04
C PHE A 256 -6.08 8.12 -23.35
N ILE A 257 -5.78 7.20 -22.43
CA ILE A 257 -6.03 5.76 -22.62
C ILE A 257 -7.53 5.46 -22.76
N ASN A 258 -8.37 6.09 -21.96
CA ASN A 258 -9.82 5.91 -22.03
C ASN A 258 -10.40 6.51 -23.33
N GLU A 259 -9.87 7.65 -23.78
CA GLU A 259 -10.27 8.30 -25.04
C GLU A 259 -9.96 7.40 -26.25
N ILE A 260 -8.71 6.93 -26.39
CA ILE A 260 -8.31 6.11 -27.55
C ILE A 260 -8.98 4.73 -27.56
N SER A 261 -9.41 4.23 -26.40
CA SER A 261 -10.09 2.93 -26.29
C SER A 261 -11.61 3.04 -26.37
N GLY A 262 -12.19 4.24 -26.27
CA GLY A 262 -13.64 4.45 -26.25
C GLY A 262 -14.36 3.86 -25.03
N SER A 263 -13.62 3.50 -23.97
CA SER A 263 -14.17 2.86 -22.76
C SER A 263 -13.27 3.13 -21.54
N THR A 264 -13.75 2.80 -20.34
CA THR A 264 -12.89 2.81 -19.14
C THR A 264 -11.91 1.64 -19.17
N ARG A 265 -10.66 1.92 -19.51
CA ARG A 265 -9.52 0.97 -19.47
C ARG A 265 -8.48 1.35 -18.43
N MET A 266 -8.50 2.58 -17.94
CA MET A 266 -7.61 3.09 -16.92
C MET A 266 -8.40 3.85 -15.84
N LEU A 267 -8.01 3.64 -14.60
CA LEU A 267 -8.33 4.45 -13.41
C LEU A 267 -7.06 5.15 -12.93
N ALA A 268 -7.20 6.25 -12.19
CA ALA A 268 -6.06 7.02 -11.67
C ALA A 268 -6.21 7.36 -10.20
N HIS A 269 -5.15 7.17 -9.43
CA HIS A 269 -5.04 7.74 -8.09
C HIS A 269 -4.69 9.23 -8.11
N GLY A 270 -5.30 10.00 -7.21
CA GLY A 270 -4.81 11.29 -6.76
C GLY A 270 -3.63 11.12 -5.79
N LEU A 271 -2.80 12.14 -5.67
CA LEU A 271 -1.67 12.14 -4.74
C LEU A 271 -2.13 12.70 -3.39
N LEU A 272 -2.03 11.87 -2.35
CA LEU A 272 -2.46 12.20 -1.00
C LEU A 272 -1.36 12.96 -0.25
N TYR A 273 -1.38 14.28 -0.38
CA TYR A 273 -0.63 15.22 0.47
C TYR A 273 -1.52 15.70 1.61
N VAL A 274 -1.39 15.09 2.79
CA VAL A 274 -2.29 15.33 3.92
C VAL A 274 -1.96 16.62 4.70
N GLY A 275 -2.79 16.96 5.68
CA GLY A 275 -2.58 18.09 6.58
C GLY A 275 -3.37 19.33 6.20
N LYS A 276 -3.74 20.12 7.21
CA LYS A 276 -4.56 21.34 7.07
C LYS A 276 -3.98 22.34 6.06
N GLY A 277 -2.66 22.43 5.94
CA GLY A 277 -2.01 23.33 4.99
C GLY A 277 -2.01 22.85 3.53
N ASN A 278 -2.49 21.62 3.27
CA ASN A 278 -2.58 21.04 1.93
C ASN A 278 -4.04 20.85 1.45
N LEU A 279 -5.05 21.23 2.25
CA LEU A 279 -6.47 21.03 1.90
C LEU A 279 -6.86 21.67 0.56
N ASP A 280 -6.35 22.86 0.27
CA ASP A 280 -6.60 23.54 -1.00
C ASP A 280 -6.08 22.72 -2.20
N TYR A 281 -4.94 22.05 -2.06
CA TYR A 281 -4.40 21.19 -3.10
C TYR A 281 -5.23 19.90 -3.29
N ILE A 282 -5.75 19.33 -2.20
CA ILE A 282 -6.66 18.18 -2.26
C ILE A 282 -7.97 18.58 -2.95
N GLN A 283 -8.49 19.77 -2.66
CA GLN A 283 -9.67 20.31 -3.35
C GLN A 283 -9.38 20.58 -4.83
N GLU A 284 -8.24 21.20 -5.15
CA GLU A 284 -7.79 21.45 -6.54
C GLU A 284 -7.69 20.14 -7.34
N GLN A 285 -7.06 19.10 -6.78
CA GLN A 285 -7.00 17.79 -7.43
C GLN A 285 -8.39 17.19 -7.64
N THR A 286 -9.29 17.33 -6.67
CA THR A 286 -10.65 16.82 -6.78
C THR A 286 -11.41 17.50 -7.93
N GLU A 287 -11.32 18.82 -8.03
CA GLU A 287 -12.05 19.63 -9.01
C GLU A 287 -11.45 19.54 -10.41
N ARG A 288 -10.12 19.64 -10.53
CA ARG A 288 -9.43 19.64 -11.83
C ARG A 288 -9.19 18.24 -12.37
N ASN A 289 -8.71 17.33 -11.52
CA ASN A 289 -8.21 16.04 -11.97
C ASN A 289 -9.26 14.94 -11.81
N ALA A 290 -10.21 15.11 -10.89
CA ALA A 290 -11.25 14.14 -10.59
C ALA A 290 -10.67 12.71 -10.53
N PRO A 291 -9.79 12.40 -9.56
CA PRO A 291 -9.18 11.08 -9.44
C PRO A 291 -10.25 10.00 -9.21
N ASP A 292 -9.87 8.74 -9.35
CA ASP A 292 -10.76 7.58 -9.13
C ASP A 292 -10.61 7.00 -7.72
N SER A 293 -9.50 7.27 -7.04
CA SER A 293 -9.27 7.06 -5.60
C SER A 293 -7.99 7.81 -5.18
N TRP A 294 -7.48 7.60 -3.97
CA TRP A 294 -6.32 8.34 -3.41
C TRP A 294 -5.20 7.40 -2.98
N LYS A 295 -3.93 7.79 -3.19
CA LYS A 295 -2.77 7.07 -2.67
C LYS A 295 -1.80 8.00 -1.98
N GLY A 296 -1.29 7.57 -0.83
CA GLY A 296 -0.26 8.25 -0.06
C GLY A 296 0.66 7.27 0.64
N TYR A 297 1.82 7.79 1.05
CA TYR A 297 2.83 7.07 1.81
C TYR A 297 3.05 7.80 3.13
N ASN A 298 2.80 7.12 4.24
CA ASN A 298 3.06 7.63 5.59
C ASN A 298 4.55 7.94 5.84
N ILE A 299 5.45 7.22 5.17
CA ILE A 299 6.90 7.46 5.24
C ILE A 299 7.37 8.61 4.35
N SER A 300 6.51 9.13 3.47
CA SER A 300 6.83 10.33 2.69
C SER A 300 6.53 11.59 3.49
N GLU A 301 7.46 12.54 3.49
CA GLU A 301 7.29 13.95 3.85
C GLU A 301 6.28 14.66 2.95
N SER A 302 5.01 14.33 3.14
CA SER A 302 3.87 14.73 2.32
C SER A 302 2.78 15.46 3.12
N ALA A 303 2.98 15.63 4.43
CA ALA A 303 2.02 16.27 5.31
C ALA A 303 2.38 17.72 5.64
N LYS A 304 1.41 18.62 5.52
CA LYS A 304 1.54 20.00 6.00
C LYS A 304 0.79 20.16 7.33
N VAL A 305 1.53 19.96 8.42
CA VAL A 305 0.99 19.87 9.79
C VAL A 305 0.62 21.24 10.41
N ASP A 306 1.12 22.33 9.84
CA ASP A 306 0.89 23.71 10.28
C ASP A 306 0.48 24.63 9.12
N ASN A 307 0.19 25.90 9.41
CA ASN A 307 -0.16 26.90 8.40
C ASN A 307 1.05 27.77 8.00
N ASN A 308 2.26 27.43 8.44
CA ASN A 308 3.46 28.20 8.10
C ASN A 308 3.99 27.78 6.73
N PRO A 309 3.95 28.64 5.69
CA PRO A 309 4.40 28.25 4.35
C PRO A 309 5.89 27.86 4.31
N ASN A 310 6.69 28.31 5.28
CA ASN A 310 8.13 28.04 5.33
C ASN A 310 8.52 26.77 6.10
N SER A 311 7.60 26.15 6.83
CA SER A 311 7.85 24.87 7.50
C SER A 311 8.01 23.75 6.48
N ALA A 312 8.85 22.76 6.79
CA ALA A 312 8.97 21.56 5.96
C ALA A 312 7.67 20.74 6.00
N LEU A 313 7.37 20.04 4.90
CA LEU A 313 6.45 18.91 4.94
C LEU A 313 7.04 17.84 5.85
N ARG A 314 6.15 17.05 6.45
CA ARG A 314 6.49 16.02 7.44
C ARG A 314 5.96 14.67 7.01
N GLN A 315 6.56 13.61 7.54
CA GLN A 315 5.91 12.30 7.56
C GLN A 315 4.60 12.38 8.34
N TRP A 316 3.73 11.39 8.18
CA TRP A 316 2.44 11.37 8.84
C TRP A 316 2.04 9.98 9.30
N ARG A 317 0.98 9.94 10.10
CA ARG A 317 0.34 8.71 10.56
C ARG A 317 -1.12 8.76 10.16
N HIS A 318 -1.64 7.60 9.78
CA HIS A 318 -3.01 7.50 9.26
C HIS A 318 -4.05 7.82 10.34
N ASP A 319 -3.72 7.57 11.61
CA ASP A 319 -4.54 7.81 12.80
C ASP A 319 -4.28 9.17 13.47
N ASP A 320 -3.48 10.06 12.88
CA ASP A 320 -3.33 11.42 13.41
C ASP A 320 -4.56 12.28 13.08
N GLU A 321 -5.38 12.52 14.09
CA GLU A 321 -6.62 13.29 13.97
C GLU A 321 -6.39 14.75 13.56
N ASN A 322 -5.25 15.35 13.91
CA ASN A 322 -4.98 16.76 13.61
C ASN A 322 -4.40 16.98 12.21
N VAL A 323 -3.75 15.95 11.66
CA VAL A 323 -3.06 16.03 10.36
C VAL A 323 -3.80 15.27 9.27
N ALA A 324 -4.13 14.00 9.48
CA ALA A 324 -4.72 13.15 8.45
C ALA A 324 -6.22 13.40 8.30
N TYR A 325 -6.97 13.45 9.41
CA TYR A 325 -8.44 13.46 9.35
C TYR A 325 -9.05 14.67 8.64
N PRO A 326 -8.52 15.91 8.75
CA PRO A 326 -9.06 17.03 7.98
C PRO A 326 -9.03 16.78 6.47
N THR A 327 -8.03 16.03 6.00
CA THR A 327 -7.94 15.62 4.59
C THR A 327 -8.99 14.56 4.26
N PHE A 328 -9.18 13.57 5.13
CA PHE A 328 -10.19 12.52 4.94
C PHE A 328 -11.61 13.05 4.99
N GLU A 329 -11.91 13.99 5.89
CA GLU A 329 -13.20 14.68 5.95
C GLU A 329 -13.49 15.45 4.66
N LEU A 330 -12.49 16.13 4.10
CA LEU A 330 -12.62 16.81 2.82
C LEU A 330 -12.88 15.83 1.67
N ILE A 331 -12.15 14.71 1.63
CA ILE A 331 -12.37 13.64 0.64
C ILE A 331 -13.78 13.07 0.81
N GLN A 332 -14.21 12.72 2.01
CA GLN A 332 -15.54 12.19 2.30
C GLN A 332 -16.67 13.16 1.89
N LYS A 333 -16.48 14.46 2.14
CA LYS A 333 -17.42 15.51 1.71
C LYS A 333 -17.55 15.59 0.19
N ASN A 334 -16.45 15.38 -0.54
CA ASN A 334 -16.47 15.32 -2.00
C ASN A 334 -17.04 13.99 -2.51
N TYR A 335 -16.72 12.86 -1.87
CA TYR A 335 -17.27 11.54 -2.18
C TYR A 335 -18.79 11.55 -2.12
N ALA A 336 -19.39 12.17 -1.10
CA ALA A 336 -20.85 12.28 -0.97
C ALA A 336 -21.53 12.92 -2.22
N LYS A 337 -20.80 13.76 -2.97
CA LYS A 337 -21.27 14.40 -4.21
C LYS A 337 -20.91 13.61 -5.47
N LEU A 338 -19.91 12.74 -5.40
CA LEU A 338 -19.31 12.07 -6.55
C LEU A 338 -19.66 10.58 -6.65
N LYS A 339 -20.08 9.94 -5.55
CA LYS A 339 -20.27 8.48 -5.45
C LYS A 339 -21.12 7.85 -6.55
N ASP A 340 -22.12 8.56 -7.07
CA ASP A 340 -23.00 8.04 -8.14
C ASP A 340 -22.28 7.96 -9.49
N LYS A 341 -21.23 8.79 -9.69
CA LYS A 341 -20.41 8.83 -10.91
C LYS A 341 -19.07 8.13 -10.73
N LYS A 342 -18.53 8.14 -9.51
CA LYS A 342 -17.23 7.61 -9.12
C LYS A 342 -17.36 6.87 -7.78
N PRO A 343 -17.87 5.63 -7.79
CA PRO A 343 -18.10 4.88 -6.56
C PRO A 343 -16.81 4.53 -5.79
N GLY A 344 -15.63 4.58 -6.45
CA GLY A 344 -14.34 4.32 -5.82
C GLY A 344 -13.58 5.55 -5.31
N PHE A 345 -14.12 6.76 -5.51
CA PHE A 345 -13.42 8.03 -5.23
C PHE A 345 -12.96 8.15 -3.78
#